data_AF-N6UCV7-F1
#
_entry.id   AF-N6UCV7-F1
#
_cell.length_a   1.000
_cell.length_b   1.000
_cell.length_c   1.000
_cell.angle_alpha   90.00
_cell.angle_beta   90.00
_cell.angle_gamma   90.00
#
_symmetry.space_group_name_H-M   'P 1'
#
loop_
_entity.id
_entity.type
_entity.pdbx_description
1 polymer ?
#
loop_
_entity_poly.entity_id
_entity_poly.type
_entity_poly.pdbx_seq_one_letter_code
_entity_poly.pdbx_strand_id
1 'polypeptide(L)' 'MPISFEAFSIGAFESFTVSGCPDGYISIKEANRPSSGGKWCGSAWGYTVYYSETSSINLTLALNKIPQQAG' A
#
# COMPACT_ATOMS: atom_id res chain seq x y z
N MET A 1 -3.41 17.21 -3.80
CA MET A 1 -4.73 16.92 -3.18
C MET A 1 -4.54 15.82 -2.14
N PRO A 2 -5.08 15.95 -0.91
CA PRO A 2 -4.93 14.90 0.10
C PRO A 2 -5.86 13.71 -0.17
N ILE A 3 -5.38 12.51 0.10
CA ILE A 3 -6.14 11.26 0.06
C ILE A 3 -6.08 10.66 1.46
N SER A 4 -7.23 10.52 2.11
CA SER A 4 -7.36 9.97 3.45
C SER A 4 -7.76 8.49 3.41
N PHE A 5 -7.04 7.67 4.18
CA PHE A 5 -7.40 6.28 4.45
C PHE A 5 -7.93 6.18 5.87
N GLU A 6 -9.19 5.81 6.05
CA GLU A 6 -9.81 5.67 7.38
C GLU A 6 -9.20 4.49 8.15
N ALA A 7 -9.02 3.37 7.46
CA ALA A 7 -8.29 2.20 7.94
C ALA A 7 -7.78 1.37 6.77
N PHE A 8 -6.66 0.67 6.96
CA PHE A 8 -6.25 -0.42 6.07
C PHE A 8 -5.56 -1.53 6.86
N SER A 9 -5.73 -2.77 6.39
CA SER A 9 -5.06 -3.94 6.94
C SER A 9 -4.73 -4.90 5.81
N ILE A 10 -3.43 -5.03 5.49
CA ILE A 10 -2.95 -5.85 4.37
C ILE A 10 -1.65 -6.50 4.80
N GLY A 11 -1.65 -7.83 4.98
CA GLY A 11 -0.44 -8.59 5.25
C GLY A 11 0.35 -8.13 6.49
N ALA A 12 1.56 -8.65 6.63
CA ALA A 12 2.53 -8.18 7.62
C ALA A 12 3.75 -7.53 6.95
N PHE A 13 4.33 -6.55 7.64
CA PHE A 13 5.65 -6.03 7.30
C PHE A 13 6.72 -6.92 7.94
N GLU A 14 7.66 -7.41 7.13
CA GLU A 14 8.73 -8.28 7.61
C GLU A 14 10.09 -7.58 7.72
N SER A 15 10.53 -6.83 6.69
CA SER A 15 11.84 -6.17 6.72
C SER A 15 11.99 -5.07 5.67
N PHE A 16 12.81 -4.06 5.96
CA PHE A 16 13.10 -2.95 5.03
C PHE A 16 14.05 -3.35 3.90
N THR A 17 14.79 -4.45 4.06
CA THR A 17 15.85 -4.86 3.12
C THR A 17 15.57 -6.20 2.45
N VAL A 18 14.75 -7.06 3.06
CA VAL A 18 14.45 -8.41 2.57
C VAL A 18 12.94 -8.66 2.71
N SER A 19 12.32 -9.15 1.64
CA SER A 19 10.90 -9.56 1.59
C SER A 19 9.84 -8.47 1.80
N GLY A 20 10.07 -7.41 2.57
CA GLY A 20 9.18 -6.25 2.68
C GLY A 20 7.78 -6.62 3.16
N CYS A 21 6.87 -6.64 2.19
CA CYS A 21 5.46 -6.97 2.34
C CYS A 21 5.15 -8.23 1.52
N PRO A 22 5.49 -9.43 2.03
CA PRO A 22 5.42 -10.66 1.24
C PRO A 22 3.99 -11.13 0.99
N ASP A 23 3.05 -10.81 1.87
CA ASP A 23 1.66 -11.26 1.73
C ASP A 23 0.84 -10.39 0.75
N GLY A 24 1.23 -9.11 0.62
CA GLY A 24 0.52 -8.13 -0.19
C GLY A 24 0.84 -6.71 0.26
N TYR A 25 0.52 -5.72 -0.57
CA TYR A 25 0.82 -4.31 -0.28
C TYR A 25 -0.09 -3.35 -1.07
N ILE A 26 -0.22 -2.12 -0.57
CA ILE A 26 -0.63 -0.96 -1.36
C ILE A 26 0.63 -0.35 -2.00
N SER A 27 0.52 0.11 -3.24
CA SER A 27 1.49 1.02 -3.86
C SER A 27 0.77 2.16 -4.56
N ILE A 28 1.38 3.34 -4.56
CA ILE A 28 0.82 4.55 -5.17
C ILE A 28 1.80 5.06 -6.24
N LYS A 29 1.29 5.27 -7.45
CA LYS A 29 2.04 5.87 -8.56
C LYS A 29 1.35 7.15 -9.02
N GLU A 30 2.10 8.24 -9.05
CA GLU A 30 1.62 9.52 -9.56
C GLU A 30 1.78 9.61 -11.09
N ALA A 31 0.83 10.26 -11.77
CA ALA A 31 0.92 10.48 -13.21
C ALA A 31 2.11 11.39 -13.57
N ASN A 32 2.81 11.09 -14.67
CA ASN A 32 3.98 11.87 -15.15
C ASN A 32 5.14 11.98 -14.15
N ARG A 33 5.24 11.07 -13.18
CA ARG A 33 6.35 11.00 -12.23
C ARG A 33 7.01 9.63 -12.23
N PRO A 34 8.29 9.56 -11.86
CA PRO A 34 8.94 8.29 -11.61
C PRO A 34 8.16 7.46 -10.57
N SER A 35 8.20 6.14 -10.73
CA SER A 35 7.63 5.27 -9.70
C SER A 35 8.38 5.47 -8.39
N SER A 36 7.67 5.80 -7.32
CA SER A 36 8.24 6.00 -5.99
C SER A 36 8.72 4.69 -5.34
N GLY A 37 8.29 3.54 -5.87
CA GLY A 37 8.67 2.21 -5.37
C GLY A 37 8.11 1.86 -3.99
N GLY A 38 7.30 2.74 -3.39
CA GLY A 38 6.73 2.55 -2.05
C GLY A 38 5.73 1.40 -2.01
N LYS A 39 5.87 0.57 -0.97
CA LYS A 39 4.94 -0.52 -0.61
C LYS A 39 4.53 -0.35 0.83
N TRP A 40 3.23 -0.42 1.10
CA TRP A 40 2.67 -0.32 2.45
C TRP A 40 1.83 -1.55 2.77
N CYS A 41 2.12 -2.17 3.91
CA CYS A 41 1.45 -3.34 4.46
C CYS A 41 1.42 -3.23 5.99
N GLY A 42 0.78 -4.17 6.66
CA GLY A 42 0.46 -4.08 8.08
C GLY A 42 -0.93 -3.49 8.30
N SER A 43 -1.18 -3.00 9.51
CA SER A 43 -2.46 -2.40 9.89
C SER A 43 -2.26 -0.97 10.37
N ALA A 44 -3.10 -0.06 9.90
CA ALA A 44 -3.14 1.33 10.36
C ALA A 44 -4.59 1.81 10.46
N TRP A 45 -4.81 2.72 11.42
CA TRP A 45 -6.09 3.33 11.72
C TRP A 45 -5.87 4.78 12.17
N GLY A 46 -6.83 5.66 11.91
CA GLY A 46 -6.72 7.08 12.25
C GLY A 46 -6.12 7.94 11.12
N TYR A 47 -5.25 8.89 11.44
CA TYR A 47 -4.77 9.90 10.49
C TYR A 47 -3.71 9.35 9.51
N THR A 48 -4.16 8.60 8.50
CA THR A 48 -3.33 8.11 7.40
C THR A 48 -3.65 8.91 6.14
N VAL A 49 -2.74 9.81 5.74
CA VAL A 49 -2.95 10.71 4.60
C VAL A 49 -1.79 10.62 3.63
N TYR A 50 -2.12 10.50 2.34
CA TYR A 50 -1.17 10.67 1.24
C TYR A 50 -1.40 12.01 0.54
N TYR A 51 -0.34 12.79 0.37
CA TYR A 51 -0.39 14.09 -0.30
C TYR A 51 0.10 13.94 -1.74
N SER A 52 -0.82 13.96 -2.71
CA SER A 52 -0.43 13.92 -4.11
C SER A 52 -0.02 15.30 -4.63
N GLU A 53 1.06 15.31 -5.40
CA GLU A 53 1.62 16.46 -6.11
C GLU A 53 1.20 16.50 -7.59
N THR A 54 0.30 15.59 -8.01
CA THR A 54 -0.22 15.51 -9.37
C THR A 54 -1.75 15.52 -9.34
N SER A 55 -2.38 15.61 -10.53
CA SER A 55 -3.84 15.58 -10.66
C SER A 55 -4.43 14.17 -10.63
N SER A 56 -3.60 13.12 -10.68
CA SER A 56 -4.05 11.74 -10.77
C SER A 56 -3.03 10.76 -10.20
N ILE A 57 -3.54 9.80 -9.43
CA ILE A 57 -2.76 8.67 -8.95
C ILE A 57 -3.35 7.36 -9.44
N ASN A 58 -2.50 6.35 -9.54
CA ASN A 58 -2.91 4.95 -9.61
C ASN A 58 -2.58 4.31 -8.27
N LEU A 59 -3.61 3.79 -7.59
CA LEU A 59 -3.47 2.99 -6.39
C LEU A 59 -3.60 1.52 -6.77
N THR A 60 -2.57 0.73 -6.43
CA THR A 60 -2.57 -0.71 -6.65
C THR A 60 -2.63 -1.42 -5.32
N LEU A 61 -3.60 -2.33 -5.17
CA LEU A 61 -3.64 -3.34 -4.11
C LEU A 61 -3.14 -4.66 -4.68
N ALA A 62 -1.97 -5.11 -4.23
CA ALA A 62 -1.40 -6.40 -4.60
C ALA A 62 -1.63 -7.43 -3.50
N LEU A 63 -2.18 -8.59 -3.84
CA LEU A 63 -2.35 -9.73 -2.94
C LEU A 63 -1.46 -10.87 -3.44
N ASN A 64 -0.40 -11.18 -2.70
CA ASN A 64 0.59 -12.18 -3.10
C ASN A 64 0.33 -13.53 -2.41
N LYS A 65 -0.31 -13.51 -1.24
CA LYS A 65 -0.85 -14.69 -0.58
C LYS A 65 -2.36 -14.52 -0.43
N ILE A 66 -3.10 -15.50 -0.90
CA ILE A 66 -4.55 -15.58 -0.71
C ILE A 66 -4.76 -16.47 0.53
N PRO A 67 -5.48 -16.00 1.56
CA PRO A 67 -5.82 -16.88 2.68
C PRO A 67 -6.50 -18.12 2.13
N GLN A 68 -5.98 -19.32 2.43
CA GLN A 68 -6.73 -20.53 2.17
C GLN A 68 -8.05 -20.41 2.94
N GLN A 69 -9.17 -20.44 2.23
CA GLN A 69 -10.48 -20.55 2.88
C GLN A 69 -10.43 -21.81 3.75
N ALA A 70 -10.44 -21.64 5.06
CA ALA A 70 -10.70 -22.74 5.98
C ALA A 70 -12.13 -23.19 5.69
N GLY A 71 -12.24 -24.36 5.05
CA GLY A 71 -13.51 -25.06 4.83
C GLY A 71 -14.06 -25.65 6.12
#